data_AF-A0ABC8QYZ3-F1
#
_entry.id   AF-A0ABC8QYZ3-F1
#
_cell.length_a   1.000
_cell.length_b   1.000
_cell.length_c   1.000
_cell.angle_alpha   90.00
_cell.angle_beta   90.00
_cell.angle_gamma   90.00
#
_symmetry.space_group_name_H-M   'P 1'
#
loop_
_entity.id
_entity.type
_entity.pdbx_description
1 polymer ?
#
loop_
_entity_poly.entity_id
_entity_poly.type
_entity_poly.pdbx_seq_one_letter_code
_entity_poly.pdbx_strand_id
1 'polypeptide(L)' 'MEQLSPTPRMGYRSNHGRQAYKVVEQFLISMREHGYPELRPLLCIGGVDMRSQLEVVKKGVHIVVATPRRLKDMLAE' A
#
# COMPACT_ATOMS: atom_id res chain seq x y z
N MET A 1 1.60 20.49 21.72
CA MET A 1 2.56 19.39 21.88
C MET A 1 1.74 18.14 22.11
N GLU A 2 1.19 17.60 21.02
CA GLU A 2 0.17 16.56 21.06
C GLU A 2 0.84 15.18 21.15
N GLN A 3 0.50 14.43 22.20
CA GLN A 3 1.07 13.12 22.48
C GLN A 3 0.53 12.11 21.46
N LEU A 4 1.41 11.63 20.58
CA LEU A 4 1.14 10.46 19.74
C LEU A 4 1.02 9.22 20.63
N SER A 5 -0.18 8.64 20.66
CA SER A 5 -0.48 7.38 21.34
C SER A 5 0.33 6.21 20.74
N PRO A 6 0.79 5.25 21.56
CA PRO A 6 1.63 4.17 21.07
C PRO A 6 0.79 3.17 20.25
N THR A 7 1.11 3.01 18.97
CA THR A 7 0.54 1.94 18.14
C THR A 7 0.89 0.56 18.73
N PRO A 8 -0.07 -0.39 18.81
CA PRO A 8 0.14 -1.66 19.47
C PRO A 8 1.20 -2.50 18.73
N ARG A 9 2.17 -3.05 19.49
CA ARG A 9 3.22 -3.93 18.95
C ARG A 9 2.60 -5.27 18.55
N MET A 10 2.23 -5.39 17.27
CA MET A 10 1.83 -6.64 16.64
C MET A 10 3.07 -7.46 16.28
N GLY A 11 3.12 -8.73 16.69
CA GLY A 11 4.26 -9.62 16.57
C GLY A 11 4.84 -9.75 15.16
N TYR A 12 6.15 -9.99 15.09
CA TYR A 12 6.95 -10.15 13.88
C TYR A 12 6.39 -11.24 12.95
N ARG A 13 5.57 -10.85 11.98
CA ARG A 13 5.25 -11.66 10.81
C ARG A 13 5.61 -10.82 9.59
N SER A 14 6.88 -10.91 9.17
CA SER A 14 7.52 -10.02 8.19
C SER A 14 6.73 -9.91 6.89
N ASN A 15 5.93 -8.86 6.74
CA ASN A 15 5.21 -8.53 5.52
C ASN A 15 6.07 -7.58 4.68
N HIS A 16 7.10 -8.14 4.03
CA HIS A 16 8.05 -7.44 3.15
C HIS A 16 7.36 -6.45 2.19
N GLY A 17 6.19 -6.81 1.63
CA GLY A 17 5.40 -5.91 0.79
C GLY A 17 4.95 -4.63 1.51
N ARG A 18 4.61 -4.68 2.80
CA ARG A 18 4.23 -3.49 3.58
C ARG A 18 5.41 -2.58 3.85
N GLN A 19 6.62 -3.13 4.02
CA GLN A 19 7.83 -2.32 4.17
C GLN A 19 8.18 -1.61 2.86
N ALA A 20 8.17 -2.32 1.72
CA ALA A 20 8.37 -1.71 0.42
C ALA A 20 7.32 -0.64 0.12
N TYR A 21 6.06 -0.88 0.47
CA TYR A 21 4.97 0.07 0.30
C TYR A 21 5.18 1.37 1.11
N LYS A 22 5.67 1.28 2.36
CA LYS A 22 6.03 2.48 3.14
C LYS A 22 7.12 3.31 2.47
N VAL A 23 8.12 2.66 1.88
CA VAL A 23 9.20 3.35 1.15
C VAL A 23 8.63 4.06 -0.07
N VAL A 24 7.73 3.41 -0.82
CA VAL A 24 7.00 4.06 -1.93
C VAL A 24 6.24 5.29 -1.44
N GLU A 25 5.46 5.18 -0.37
CA GLU A 25 4.70 6.30 0.19
C GLU A 25 5.61 7.50 0.57
N GLN A 26 6.79 7.24 1.14
CA GLN A 26 7.75 8.30 1.46
C GLN A 26 8.21 9.07 0.22
N PHE A 27 8.51 8.38 -0.89
CA PHE A 27 8.86 9.06 -2.15
C PHE A 27 7.69 9.88 -2.71
N LEU A 28 6.47 9.33 -2.65
CA LEU A 28 5.28 10.02 -3.17
C LEU A 28 4.94 11.29 -2.38
N ILE A 29 5.19 11.30 -1.06
CA ILE A 29 5.07 12.50 -0.23
C ILE A 29 6.02 13.58 -0.76
N SER A 30 7.31 13.27 -0.92
CA SER A 30 8.28 14.24 -1.43
C SER A 30 7.93 14.71 -2.85
N MET A 31 7.44 13.84 -3.73
CA MET A 31 6.99 14.25 -5.06
C MET A 31 5.83 15.23 -5.00
N ARG A 32 4.82 14.96 -4.15
CA ARG A 32 3.69 15.89 -3.96
C ARG A 32 4.16 17.25 -3.45
N GLU A 33 5.08 17.28 -2.49
CA GLU A 33 5.65 18.51 -1.93
C GLU A 33 6.38 19.38 -2.96
N HIS A 34 6.92 18.77 -4.02
CA HIS A 34 7.60 19.47 -5.11
C HIS A 34 6.69 19.77 -6.31
N GLY A 35 5.36 19.64 -6.16
CA GLY A 35 4.38 20.01 -7.18
C GLY A 35 4.17 18.99 -8.29
N TYR A 36 4.67 17.76 -8.14
CA TYR A 36 4.35 16.67 -9.08
C TYR A 36 2.91 16.17 -8.90
N PRO A 37 2.30 15.58 -9.95
CA PRO A 37 0.97 14.98 -9.84
C PRO A 37 0.88 13.92 -8.74
N GLU A 38 -0.28 13.84 -8.10
CA GLU A 38 -0.52 12.83 -7.07
C GLU A 38 -0.57 11.42 -7.67
N LEU A 39 0.34 10.56 -7.21
CA LEU A 39 0.37 9.15 -7.56
C LEU A 39 -0.40 8.33 -6.52
N ARG A 40 -1.14 7.33 -7.00
CA ARG A 40 -1.98 6.42 -6.21
C ARG A 40 -1.32 5.04 -6.13
N PRO A 41 -0.67 4.69 -5.00
CA PRO A 41 -0.13 3.36 -4.80
C PRO A 41 -1.19 2.40 -4.23
N LEU A 42 -1.03 1.09 -4.47
CA LEU A 42 -1.84 0.02 -3.89
C LEU A 42 -0.95 -1.06 -3.26
N LEU A 43 -1.22 -1.43 -2.02
CA LEU A 43 -0.66 -2.61 -1.38
C LEU A 43 -1.56 -3.83 -1.62
N CYS A 44 -1.08 -4.76 -2.45
CA CYS A 44 -1.77 -5.97 -2.89
C CYS A 44 -1.19 -7.22 -2.18
N ILE A 45 -1.64 -7.48 -0.95
CA ILE A 45 -1.17 -8.65 -0.16
C ILE A 45 -2.34 -9.45 0.42
N GLY A 46 -2.07 -10.70 0.82
CA GLY A 46 -3.03 -11.51 1.57
C GLY A 46 -3.33 -10.93 2.95
N GLY A 47 -4.52 -11.25 3.49
CA GLY A 47 -5.00 -10.71 4.78
C GLY A 47 -5.70 -9.35 4.68
N VAL A 48 -5.85 -8.80 3.46
CA VAL A 48 -6.69 -7.64 3.16
C VAL A 48 -7.91 -8.12 2.36
N ASP A 49 -9.07 -7.50 2.56
CA ASP A 49 -10.28 -7.83 1.82
C ASP A 49 -10.10 -7.55 0.30
N MET A 50 -10.46 -8.52 -0.55
CA MET A 50 -10.26 -8.41 -2.01
C MET A 50 -11.16 -7.35 -2.62
N ARG A 51 -12.41 -7.24 -2.15
CA ARG A 51 -13.36 -6.26 -2.66
C ARG A 51 -12.84 -4.84 -2.42
N SER A 52 -12.30 -4.57 -1.24
CA SER A 52 -11.66 -3.28 -0.93
C SER A 52 -10.50 -2.93 -1.87
N GLN A 53 -9.71 -3.92 -2.29
CA GLN A 53 -8.59 -3.71 -3.23
C GLN A 53 -9.09 -3.43 -4.65
N LEU A 54 -10.12 -4.16 -5.12
CA LEU A 54 -10.71 -3.95 -6.43
C LEU A 54 -11.38 -2.56 -6.56
N GLU A 55 -12.02 -2.06 -5.50
CA GLU A 55 -12.58 -0.70 -5.50
C GLU A 55 -11.51 0.39 -5.65
N VAL A 56 -10.29 0.16 -5.13
CA VAL A 56 -9.16 1.07 -5.36
C VAL A 56 -8.66 0.96 -6.80
N VAL A 57 -8.57 -0.25 -7.35
CA VAL A 57 -8.18 -0.47 -8.76
C VAL A 57 -9.12 0.25 -9.73
N LYS A 58 -10.43 0.21 -9.48
CA LYS A 58 -11.43 0.92 -10.31
C LYS A 58 -11.22 2.44 -10.38
N LYS A 59 -10.60 3.04 -9.35
CA LYS A 59 -10.23 4.47 -9.33
C LYS A 59 -8.93 4.76 -10.08
N GLY A 60 -8.29 3.73 -10.63
CA GLY A 60 -6.98 3.79 -11.27
C GLY A 60 -5.84 3.76 -10.23
N VAL A 61 -4.86 2.90 -10.48
CA VAL A 61 -3.67 2.72 -9.65
C VAL A 61 -2.44 2.91 -10.53
N HIS A 62 -1.45 3.65 -10.02
CA HIS A 62 -0.22 3.94 -10.76
C HIS A 62 0.91 2.99 -10.36
N ILE A 63 0.92 2.56 -9.09
CA ILE A 63 1.98 1.72 -8.52
C ILE A 63 1.32 0.60 -7.71
N VAL A 64 1.68 -0.64 -8.00
CA VAL A 64 1.23 -1.81 -7.23
C VAL A 64 2.42 -2.44 -6.52
N VAL A 65 2.34 -2.57 -5.20
CA VAL A 65 3.28 -3.36 -4.40
C VAL A 65 2.54 -4.63 -3.98
N ALA A 66 2.96 -5.79 -4.48
CA ALA A 66 2.20 -7.02 -4.29
C ALA A 66 3.04 -8.22 -3.82
N THR A 67 2.37 -9.20 -3.20
CA THR A 67 2.91 -10.58 -3.14
C THR A 67 2.48 -11.37 -4.37
N PRO A 68 3.33 -12.24 -4.94
CA PRO A 68 3.04 -12.93 -6.19
C PRO A 68 1.69 -13.66 -6.21
N ARG A 69 1.37 -14.36 -5.12
CA ARG A 69 0.10 -15.09 -4.99
C ARG A 69 -1.10 -14.16 -5.08
N ARG A 70 -1.10 -13.06 -4.31
CA ARG A 70 -2.25 -12.15 -4.28
C ARG A 70 -2.43 -11.42 -5.61
N LEU A 71 -1.33 -11.05 -6.26
CA LEU A 71 -1.39 -10.44 -7.59
C LEU A 71 -1.97 -11.41 -8.62
N LYS A 72 -1.56 -12.68 -8.59
CA LYS A 72 -2.12 -13.71 -9.45
C LYS A 72 -3.64 -13.85 -9.23
N ASP A 73 -4.10 -13.87 -7.98
CA ASP A 73 -5.52 -13.94 -7.65
C ASP A 73 -6.29 -12.73 -8.23
N MET A 74 -5.70 -11.53 -8.21
CA MET A 74 -6.30 -10.32 -8.78
C MET A 74 -6.33 -10.27 -10.32
N LEU A 75 -5.38 -10.93 -11.00
CA LEU A 75 -5.30 -10.95 -12.47
C LEU A 75 -6.09 -12.07 -13.12
N ALA A 76 -6.46 -13.08 -12.33
CA ALA A 76 -7.24 -14.23 -12.79
C ALA A 76 -8.76 -13.97 -12.78
N GLU A 77 -9.18 -12.76 -12.37
CA GLU A 77 -10.56 -12.27 -12.44
C GLU A 77 -10.80 -11.40 -13.68
#